data_AF-A0A8H7WFX8-F1
#
_entry.id   AF-A0A8H7WFX8-F1
#
_cell.length_a   1.000
_cell.length_b   1.000
_cell.length_c   1.000
_cell.angle_alpha   90.00
_cell.angle_beta   90.00
_cell.angle_gamma   90.00
#
_symmetry.space_group_name_H-M   'P 1'
#
loop_
_entity.id
_entity.type
_entity.pdbx_description
1 polymer ?
#
loop_
_entity_poly.entity_id
_entity_poly.type
_entity_poly.pdbx_seq_one_letter_code
_entity_poly.pdbx_strand_id
1 'polypeptide(L)'
;MPFTPDASPAGTLPTLEESSGEIWTLLYTHDCSFPPEIFREVMLNLIRNPNINSNHLFRADISLECPFEDGVMPPSTITPRITQFKGFTLKTIMVRTMIPRNVLVDKPLDQTCNFYQQVNDEREILSLVVYLPHISSASESPFYHPAVHGIGFLHTFNPETQQGTVAIHYSFFKSEPRSPKLERTALHLLSVLHKHGQGSAAGYVKRVQHDVILPQAQVQNTYARLKSKYARDLVLRWVETTDPGKHVFEDLSIAAFLIELWAVMYKGGESPGFVDIGCGNGLLVHILLEEGYSGWGFDARRRKSWQSWSARAQENLKELVLIPSIIQSTPNAMSTDGPISNDASSLPSTPSMANIQDLSVSASGNPQVHGTHDGIFPKGTFIVSNHADELTPWTPLLANISECPFMMIPCCSHSLSGSRFRAPPPKDGSSSSAYASLVAWVSKLAKDCGWEVEKEMLRIPSTRNTALIGRRRTLPFGEVDVDDLVAENGGAAGWEENALKLVKGSTRGH
;
A
#
# COMPACT_ATOMS: atom_id res chain seq x y z
N MET A 1 22.86 -22.28 2.81
CA MET A 1 23.46 -22.85 1.58
C MET A 1 22.68 -22.35 0.37
N PRO A 2 23.30 -22.23 -0.82
CA PRO A 2 22.55 -21.96 -2.05
C PRO A 2 21.50 -23.08 -2.28
N PHE A 3 20.36 -22.72 -2.85
CA PHE A 3 19.32 -23.69 -3.23
C PHE A 3 19.77 -24.43 -4.49
N THR A 4 20.04 -25.73 -4.38
CA THR A 4 20.60 -26.57 -5.45
C THR A 4 19.76 -27.85 -5.59
N PRO A 5 18.63 -27.80 -6.30
CA PRO A 5 17.77 -28.97 -6.46
C PRO A 5 18.34 -29.97 -7.46
N ASP A 6 17.99 -31.23 -7.27
CA ASP A 6 18.34 -32.32 -8.18
C ASP A 6 17.49 -32.24 -9.44
N ALA A 7 18.15 -32.09 -10.58
CA ALA A 7 17.49 -32.05 -11.88
C ALA A 7 17.16 -33.47 -12.36
N SER A 8 15.93 -33.68 -12.80
CA SER A 8 15.56 -34.95 -13.44
C SER A 8 16.08 -34.99 -14.89
N PRO A 9 16.79 -36.05 -15.30
CA PRO A 9 17.19 -36.26 -16.70
C PRO A 9 16.00 -36.22 -17.67
N ALA A 10 16.27 -35.89 -18.93
CA ALA A 10 15.27 -36.02 -19.99
C ALA A 10 14.97 -37.52 -20.23
N GLY A 11 13.70 -37.89 -20.28
CA GLY A 11 13.26 -39.27 -20.47
C GLY A 11 12.99 -40.07 -19.19
N THR A 12 13.13 -39.46 -18.01
CA THR A 12 12.63 -40.06 -16.75
C THR A 12 11.13 -40.35 -16.86
N LEU A 13 10.71 -41.53 -16.41
CA LEU A 13 9.30 -41.93 -16.43
C LEU A 13 8.45 -40.97 -15.58
N PRO A 14 7.20 -40.68 -16.00
CA PRO A 14 6.29 -39.84 -15.24
C PRO A 14 6.02 -40.46 -13.86
N THR A 15 6.14 -39.64 -12.82
CA THR A 15 5.79 -40.03 -11.44
C THR A 15 4.35 -39.70 -11.08
N LEU A 16 3.66 -38.90 -11.89
CA LEU A 16 2.24 -38.58 -11.75
C LEU A 16 1.48 -39.21 -12.93
N GLU A 17 0.56 -40.12 -12.61
CA GLU A 17 -0.34 -40.75 -13.59
C GLU A 17 -1.69 -40.02 -13.59
N GLU A 18 -1.91 -39.13 -14.57
CA GLU A 18 -3.20 -38.50 -14.80
C GLU A 18 -4.15 -39.44 -15.55
N SER A 19 -5.41 -39.53 -15.12
CA SER A 19 -6.42 -40.44 -15.69
C SER A 19 -6.74 -40.19 -17.17
N SER A 20 -6.49 -38.98 -17.68
CA SER A 20 -6.68 -38.62 -19.10
C SER A 20 -5.57 -39.15 -20.02
N GLY A 21 -4.44 -39.59 -19.45
CA GLY A 21 -3.24 -39.98 -20.20
C GLY A 21 -2.28 -38.83 -20.50
N GLU A 22 -2.55 -37.62 -20.01
CA GLU A 22 -1.60 -36.50 -20.09
C GLU A 22 -0.32 -36.78 -19.29
N ILE A 23 0.82 -36.36 -19.85
CA ILE A 23 2.15 -36.69 -19.32
C ILE A 23 2.67 -35.55 -18.43
N TRP A 24 2.93 -35.86 -17.17
CA TRP A 24 3.55 -34.95 -16.21
C TRP A 24 5.03 -35.27 -16.02
N THR A 25 5.88 -34.36 -16.49
CA THR A 25 7.34 -34.54 -16.47
C THR A 25 7.92 -33.90 -15.22
N LEU A 26 8.61 -34.70 -14.38
CA LEU A 26 9.41 -34.20 -13.27
C LEU A 26 10.59 -33.37 -13.79
N LEU A 27 10.79 -32.17 -13.26
CA LEU A 27 11.90 -31.30 -13.64
C LEU A 27 12.96 -31.20 -12.55
N TYR A 28 12.52 -30.94 -11.32
CA TYR A 28 13.42 -30.76 -10.17
C TYR A 28 12.82 -31.35 -8.91
N THR A 29 13.68 -31.88 -8.03
CA THR A 29 13.34 -32.26 -6.66
C THR A 29 14.34 -31.68 -5.66
N HIS A 30 13.92 -31.49 -4.41
CA HIS A 30 14.78 -31.00 -3.34
C HIS A 30 14.25 -31.43 -1.98
N ASP A 31 15.14 -31.80 -1.08
CA ASP A 31 14.80 -32.13 0.31
C ASP A 31 14.22 -30.93 1.06
N CYS A 32 13.32 -31.19 2.00
CA CYS A 32 12.73 -30.18 2.85
C CYS A 32 12.45 -30.74 4.26
N SER A 33 12.24 -29.84 5.21
CA SER A 33 11.97 -30.17 6.62
C SER A 33 10.58 -29.75 7.08
N PHE A 34 9.76 -29.20 6.18
CA PHE A 34 8.44 -28.69 6.54
C PHE A 34 7.34 -29.74 6.29
N PRO A 35 6.35 -29.86 7.20
CA PRO A 35 5.28 -30.83 7.09
C PRO A 35 4.18 -30.36 6.10
N PRO A 36 3.21 -31.23 5.76
CA PRO A 36 2.15 -30.95 4.79
C PRO A 36 1.34 -29.69 5.06
N GLU A 37 1.16 -29.31 6.33
CA GLU A 37 0.42 -28.12 6.76
C GLU A 37 1.13 -26.85 6.28
N ILE A 38 2.44 -26.77 6.47
CA ILE A 38 3.27 -25.65 6.00
C ILE A 38 3.28 -25.62 4.47
N PHE A 39 3.43 -26.77 3.82
CA PHE A 39 3.36 -26.83 2.36
C PHE A 39 2.03 -26.26 1.85
N ARG A 40 0.90 -26.69 2.43
CA ARG A 40 -0.43 -26.19 2.08
C ARG A 40 -0.56 -24.67 2.29
N GLU A 41 -0.12 -24.16 3.43
CA GLU A 41 -0.16 -22.72 3.73
C GLU A 41 0.68 -21.89 2.76
N VAL A 42 1.89 -22.36 2.44
CA VAL A 42 2.75 -21.70 1.45
C VAL A 42 2.08 -21.70 0.07
N MET A 43 1.53 -22.83 -0.37
CA MET A 43 0.84 -22.91 -1.66
C MET A 43 -0.38 -21.99 -1.71
N LEU A 44 -1.22 -21.95 -0.67
CA LEU A 44 -2.33 -21.00 -0.58
C LEU A 44 -1.85 -19.55 -0.67
N ASN A 45 -0.75 -19.22 0.02
CA ASN A 45 -0.18 -17.88 -0.04
C ASN A 45 0.35 -17.54 -1.45
N LEU A 46 1.01 -18.47 -2.15
CA LEU A 46 1.48 -18.28 -3.53
C LEU A 46 0.33 -18.23 -4.55
N ILE A 47 -0.79 -18.90 -4.27
CA ILE A 47 -2.01 -18.82 -5.07
C ILE A 47 -2.64 -17.43 -4.96
N ARG A 48 -2.81 -16.93 -3.73
CA ARG A 48 -3.43 -15.62 -3.45
C ARG A 48 -2.51 -14.44 -3.80
N ASN A 49 -1.20 -14.62 -3.73
CA ASN A 49 -0.20 -13.57 -3.96
C ASN A 49 0.79 -13.96 -5.08
N PRO A 50 0.34 -14.04 -6.34
CA PRO A 50 1.21 -14.48 -7.44
C PRO A 50 2.35 -13.51 -7.72
N ASN A 51 2.27 -12.26 -7.23
CA ASN A 51 3.34 -11.28 -7.31
C ASN A 51 4.62 -11.68 -6.54
N ILE A 52 4.53 -12.70 -5.66
CA ILE A 52 5.71 -13.31 -5.02
C ILE A 52 6.54 -14.09 -6.04
N ASN A 53 5.88 -14.73 -7.01
CA ASN A 53 6.54 -15.50 -8.07
C ASN A 53 6.93 -14.65 -9.26
N SER A 54 6.18 -13.60 -9.59
CA SER A 54 6.45 -12.74 -10.75
C SER A 54 6.19 -11.27 -10.46
N ASN A 55 7.20 -10.43 -10.69
CA ASN A 55 7.06 -8.97 -10.59
C ASN A 55 6.14 -8.38 -11.67
N HIS A 56 5.80 -9.12 -12.72
CA HIS A 56 4.83 -8.72 -13.74
C HIS A 56 3.37 -8.84 -13.28
N LEU A 57 3.11 -9.61 -12.22
CA LEU A 57 1.78 -9.80 -11.65
C LEU A 57 1.49 -8.78 -10.55
N PHE A 58 0.26 -8.28 -10.55
CA PHE A 58 -0.21 -7.32 -9.57
C PHE A 58 -0.88 -8.01 -8.38
N ARG A 59 -1.83 -8.90 -8.66
CA ARG A 59 -2.57 -9.72 -7.68
C ARG A 59 -3.24 -10.94 -8.35
N ALA A 60 -3.96 -11.73 -7.56
CA ALA A 60 -4.91 -12.73 -8.04
C ALA A 60 -6.31 -12.43 -7.47
N ASP A 61 -7.33 -12.44 -8.31
CA ASP A 61 -8.73 -12.38 -7.89
C ASP A 61 -9.26 -13.82 -7.76
N ILE A 62 -9.70 -14.21 -6.55
CA ILE A 62 -10.24 -15.55 -6.30
C ILE A 62 -11.73 -15.56 -6.59
N SER A 63 -12.15 -16.32 -7.60
CA SER A 63 -13.55 -16.44 -8.02
C SER A 63 -14.24 -17.66 -7.42
N LEU A 64 -13.47 -18.67 -7.01
CA LEU A 64 -13.96 -19.87 -6.35
C LEU A 64 -12.92 -20.40 -5.36
N GLU A 65 -13.36 -20.82 -4.18
CA GLU A 65 -12.59 -21.61 -3.22
C GLU A 65 -13.58 -22.52 -2.46
N CYS A 66 -13.54 -23.82 -2.70
CA CYS A 66 -14.43 -24.77 -2.05
C CYS A 66 -13.79 -26.15 -1.86
N PRO A 67 -14.25 -26.94 -0.87
CA PRO A 67 -14.00 -28.38 -0.84
C PRO A 67 -14.52 -29.04 -2.12
N PHE A 68 -13.85 -30.11 -2.56
CA PHE A 68 -14.35 -30.92 -3.67
C PHE A 68 -15.32 -31.98 -3.15
N GLU A 69 -16.50 -32.04 -3.79
CA GLU A 69 -17.50 -33.09 -3.59
C GLU A 69 -17.76 -33.77 -4.93
N ASP A 70 -17.65 -35.10 -4.97
CA ASP A 70 -17.77 -35.85 -6.21
C ASP A 70 -19.18 -35.72 -6.80
N GLY A 71 -19.26 -35.52 -8.11
CA GLY A 71 -20.51 -35.32 -8.85
C GLY A 71 -21.18 -33.94 -8.68
N VAL A 72 -20.63 -33.02 -7.87
CA VAL A 72 -21.16 -31.66 -7.69
C VAL A 72 -20.20 -30.64 -8.28
N MET A 73 -20.58 -30.05 -9.42
CA MET A 73 -19.85 -28.91 -9.96
C MET A 73 -20.26 -27.63 -9.22
N PRO A 74 -19.33 -26.92 -8.57
CA PRO A 74 -19.66 -25.69 -7.87
C PRO A 74 -20.13 -24.63 -8.86
N PRO A 75 -21.16 -23.83 -8.50
CA PRO A 75 -21.58 -22.70 -9.33
C PRO A 75 -20.46 -21.66 -9.37
N SER A 76 -19.95 -21.39 -10.56
CA SER A 76 -18.83 -20.47 -10.77
C SER A 76 -18.92 -19.79 -12.12
N THR A 77 -18.53 -18.52 -12.19
CA THR A 77 -18.43 -17.78 -13.47
C THR A 77 -17.40 -18.40 -14.42
N ILE A 78 -16.36 -19.01 -13.87
CA ILE A 78 -15.29 -19.69 -14.60
C ILE A 78 -15.33 -21.17 -14.21
N THR A 79 -15.74 -22.03 -15.14
CA THR A 79 -15.85 -23.49 -14.90
C THR A 79 -14.48 -24.07 -14.52
N PRO A 80 -14.33 -24.68 -13.32
CA PRO A 80 -13.06 -25.24 -12.88
C PRO A 80 -12.57 -26.34 -13.82
N ARG A 81 -11.26 -26.35 -14.11
CA ARG A 81 -10.59 -27.47 -14.78
C ARG A 81 -10.16 -28.47 -13.73
N ILE A 82 -10.73 -29.67 -13.77
CA ILE A 82 -10.43 -30.74 -12.81
C ILE A 82 -9.76 -31.88 -13.55
N THR A 83 -8.62 -32.33 -13.03
CA THR A 83 -7.93 -33.54 -13.49
C THR A 83 -7.87 -34.55 -12.34
N GLN A 84 -7.85 -35.83 -12.65
CA GLN A 84 -7.75 -36.90 -11.65
C GLN A 84 -6.39 -37.57 -11.74
N PHE A 85 -5.78 -37.85 -10.60
CA PHE A 85 -4.49 -38.51 -10.50
C PHE A 85 -4.66 -39.83 -9.75
N LYS A 86 -4.08 -40.90 -10.29
CA LYS A 86 -4.19 -42.23 -9.68
C LYS A 86 -3.60 -42.22 -8.26
N GLY A 87 -4.37 -42.72 -7.30
CA GLY A 87 -3.98 -42.78 -5.88
C GLY A 87 -4.22 -41.48 -5.10
N PHE A 88 -4.51 -40.37 -5.77
CA PHE A 88 -4.76 -39.08 -5.13
C PHE A 88 -6.25 -38.79 -4.97
N THR A 89 -6.62 -38.23 -3.82
CA THR A 89 -7.96 -37.69 -3.58
C THR A 89 -7.94 -36.16 -3.69
N LEU A 90 -8.76 -35.59 -4.57
CA LEU A 90 -8.96 -34.15 -4.66
C LEU A 90 -9.71 -33.64 -3.42
N LYS A 91 -9.16 -32.63 -2.75
CA LYS A 91 -9.69 -32.06 -1.50
C LYS A 91 -10.27 -30.66 -1.68
N THR A 92 -9.62 -29.82 -2.47
CA THR A 92 -10.00 -28.41 -2.61
C THR A 92 -9.79 -27.95 -4.05
N ILE A 93 -10.76 -27.19 -4.55
CA ILE A 93 -10.69 -26.51 -5.84
C ILE A 93 -10.66 -25.01 -5.58
N MET A 94 -9.72 -24.34 -6.23
CA MET A 94 -9.69 -22.89 -6.29
C MET A 94 -9.65 -22.43 -7.74
N VAL A 95 -10.34 -21.35 -8.06
CA VAL A 95 -10.19 -20.67 -9.35
C VAL A 95 -9.74 -19.24 -9.07
N ARG A 96 -8.67 -18.83 -9.76
CA ARG A 96 -8.12 -17.48 -9.69
C ARG A 96 -7.99 -16.86 -11.07
N THR A 97 -8.11 -15.55 -11.13
CA THR A 97 -7.71 -14.73 -12.27
C THR A 97 -6.44 -13.98 -11.90
N MET A 98 -5.32 -14.28 -12.57
CA MET A 98 -4.07 -13.55 -12.38
C MET A 98 -4.12 -12.22 -13.13
N ILE A 99 -3.93 -11.11 -12.40
CA ILE A 99 -4.02 -9.75 -12.96
C ILE A 99 -2.60 -9.20 -13.18
N PRO A 100 -2.19 -8.88 -14.42
CA PRO A 100 -0.89 -8.27 -14.68
C PRO A 100 -0.84 -6.81 -14.23
N ARG A 101 0.37 -6.32 -13.92
CA ARG A 101 0.60 -4.89 -13.58
C ARG A 101 0.37 -3.94 -14.74
N ASN A 102 0.42 -4.46 -15.96
CA ASN A 102 0.15 -3.72 -17.17
C ASN A 102 -0.77 -4.54 -18.09
N VAL A 103 -2.07 -4.31 -17.93
CA VAL A 103 -3.12 -4.96 -18.72
C VAL A 103 -3.11 -4.56 -20.20
N LEU A 104 -2.36 -3.52 -20.57
CA LEU A 104 -2.16 -3.14 -21.97
C LEU A 104 -1.09 -3.98 -22.67
N VAL A 105 -0.23 -4.67 -21.91
CA VAL A 105 0.87 -5.50 -22.43
C VAL A 105 0.54 -6.98 -22.31
N ASP A 106 0.04 -7.40 -21.14
CA ASP A 106 -0.34 -8.79 -20.89
C ASP A 106 -1.82 -8.88 -20.52
N LYS A 107 -2.46 -10.00 -20.90
CA LYS A 107 -3.85 -10.26 -20.55
C LYS A 107 -3.96 -10.93 -19.18
N PRO A 108 -5.07 -10.72 -18.44
CA PRO A 108 -5.42 -11.58 -17.32
C PRO A 108 -5.50 -13.06 -17.73
N LEU A 109 -5.15 -13.96 -16.82
CA LEU A 109 -5.18 -15.40 -17.04
C LEU A 109 -5.93 -16.10 -15.92
N ASP A 110 -7.02 -16.76 -16.28
CA ASP A 110 -7.74 -17.66 -15.38
C ASP A 110 -6.94 -18.95 -15.18
N GLN A 111 -6.95 -19.46 -13.95
CA GLN A 111 -6.21 -20.65 -13.56
C GLN A 111 -6.96 -21.40 -12.47
N THR A 112 -7.15 -22.71 -12.67
CA THR A 112 -7.63 -23.60 -11.61
C THR A 112 -6.45 -24.09 -10.79
N CYS A 113 -6.56 -24.08 -9.47
CA CYS A 113 -5.59 -24.62 -8.54
C CYS A 113 -6.26 -25.73 -7.73
N ASN A 114 -5.87 -26.98 -7.99
CA ASN A 114 -6.43 -28.17 -7.36
C ASN A 114 -5.47 -28.70 -6.28
N PHE A 115 -6.02 -29.05 -5.11
CA PHE A 115 -5.26 -29.62 -4.00
C PHE A 115 -5.64 -31.08 -3.80
N TYR A 116 -4.66 -31.97 -3.89
CA TYR A 116 -4.82 -33.39 -3.71
C TYR A 116 -4.00 -33.91 -2.54
N GLN A 117 -4.45 -35.03 -1.99
CA GLN A 117 -3.74 -35.75 -0.94
C GLN A 117 -3.76 -37.25 -1.20
N GLN A 118 -2.67 -37.91 -0.83
CA GLN A 118 -2.51 -39.36 -0.81
C GLN A 118 -1.69 -39.76 0.42
N VAL A 119 -1.88 -40.99 0.87
CA VAL A 119 -0.95 -41.68 1.78
C VAL A 119 -0.47 -42.92 1.05
N ASN A 120 0.84 -43.10 0.91
CA ASN A 120 1.39 -44.29 0.24
C ASN A 120 1.50 -45.48 1.21
N ASP A 121 1.88 -46.64 0.68
CA ASP A 121 2.01 -47.88 1.46
C ASP A 121 3.09 -47.77 2.57
N GLU A 122 4.07 -46.88 2.37
CA GLU A 122 5.14 -46.55 3.33
C GLU A 122 4.70 -45.52 4.39
N ARG A 123 3.40 -45.18 4.44
CA ARG A 123 2.80 -44.19 5.35
C ARG A 123 3.33 -42.76 5.18
N GLU A 124 3.98 -42.46 4.06
CA GLU A 124 4.32 -41.10 3.70
C GLU A 124 3.06 -40.36 3.24
N ILE A 125 2.99 -39.09 3.58
CA ILE A 125 1.92 -38.20 3.20
C ILE A 125 2.36 -37.46 1.93
N LEU A 126 1.60 -37.64 0.86
CA LEU A 126 1.82 -36.96 -0.41
C LEU A 126 0.77 -35.86 -0.56
N SER A 127 1.22 -34.63 -0.76
CA SER A 127 0.39 -33.46 -1.03
C SER A 127 0.73 -32.91 -2.42
N LEU A 128 -0.24 -32.88 -3.31
CA LEU A 128 -0.06 -32.41 -4.69
C LEU A 128 -0.91 -31.17 -4.93
N VAL A 129 -0.31 -30.10 -5.45
CA VAL A 129 -1.03 -28.91 -5.88
C VAL A 129 -0.81 -28.71 -7.38
N VAL A 130 -1.89 -28.64 -8.14
CA VAL A 130 -1.84 -28.53 -9.61
C VAL A 130 -2.46 -27.22 -10.07
N TYR A 131 -1.69 -26.46 -10.85
CA TYR A 131 -2.13 -25.25 -11.52
C TYR A 131 -2.45 -25.54 -12.98
N LEU A 132 -3.70 -25.35 -13.37
CA LEU A 132 -4.21 -25.57 -14.72
C LEU A 132 -4.65 -24.23 -15.34
N PRO A 133 -3.79 -23.58 -16.14
CA PRO A 133 -4.16 -22.34 -16.82
C PRO A 133 -5.31 -22.58 -17.81
N HIS A 134 -6.21 -21.61 -17.94
CA HIS A 134 -7.36 -21.67 -18.84
C HIS A 134 -6.98 -21.23 -20.26
N ILE A 135 -6.00 -21.92 -20.83
CA ILE A 135 -5.54 -21.75 -22.22
C ILE A 135 -5.61 -23.09 -22.95
N SER A 136 -5.66 -23.06 -24.27
CA SER A 136 -5.71 -24.27 -25.11
C SER A 136 -4.45 -24.47 -25.95
N SER A 137 -3.57 -23.48 -26.01
CA SER A 137 -2.33 -23.53 -26.78
C SER A 137 -1.21 -22.71 -26.15
N ALA A 138 0.05 -23.04 -26.47
CA ALA A 138 1.23 -22.31 -25.97
C ALA A 138 1.21 -20.82 -26.34
N SER A 139 0.66 -20.47 -27.51
CA SER A 139 0.58 -19.09 -28.01
C SER A 139 -0.39 -18.19 -27.22
N GLU A 140 -1.31 -18.77 -26.46
CA GLU A 140 -2.23 -18.02 -25.60
C GLU A 140 -1.58 -17.63 -24.26
N SER A 141 -0.43 -18.22 -23.91
CA SER A 141 0.24 -17.98 -22.64
C SER A 141 0.74 -16.53 -22.55
N PRO A 142 0.33 -15.75 -21.54
CA PRO A 142 0.90 -14.44 -21.26
C PRO A 142 2.39 -14.53 -20.93
N PHE A 143 3.12 -13.42 -21.07
CA PHE A 143 4.57 -13.40 -20.88
C PHE A 143 5.00 -13.84 -19.46
N TYR A 144 4.18 -13.53 -18.46
CA TYR A 144 4.46 -13.80 -17.06
C TYR A 144 4.20 -15.26 -16.62
N HIS A 145 3.63 -16.10 -17.49
CA HIS A 145 3.28 -17.49 -17.19
C HIS A 145 4.03 -18.45 -18.13
N PRO A 146 4.56 -19.59 -17.64
CA PRO A 146 5.21 -20.57 -18.51
C PRO A 146 4.18 -21.22 -19.45
N ALA A 147 4.50 -21.29 -20.74
CA ALA A 147 3.63 -21.90 -21.75
C ALA A 147 3.57 -23.43 -21.61
N VAL A 148 2.73 -23.91 -20.67
CA VAL A 148 2.52 -25.32 -20.33
C VAL A 148 1.02 -25.59 -20.10
N HIS A 149 0.57 -26.83 -20.30
CA HIS A 149 -0.81 -27.26 -19.98
C HIS A 149 -1.08 -27.24 -18.48
N GLY A 150 -0.04 -27.45 -17.66
CA GLY A 150 -0.19 -27.44 -16.22
C GLY A 150 1.14 -27.48 -15.46
N ILE A 151 1.09 -27.03 -14.21
CA ILE A 151 2.21 -27.03 -13.26
C ILE A 151 1.81 -27.81 -12.01
N GLY A 152 2.58 -28.83 -11.63
CA GLY A 152 2.36 -29.65 -10.45
C GLY A 152 3.45 -29.40 -9.43
N PHE A 153 3.05 -29.21 -8.17
CA PHE A 153 3.94 -29.15 -7.02
C PHE A 153 3.64 -30.34 -6.13
N LEU A 154 4.57 -31.27 -6.03
CA LEU A 154 4.43 -32.45 -5.20
C LEU A 154 5.28 -32.28 -3.94
N HIS A 155 4.69 -32.56 -2.79
CA HIS A 155 5.36 -32.65 -1.50
C HIS A 155 5.16 -34.06 -0.96
N THR A 156 6.24 -34.71 -0.56
CA THR A 156 6.23 -36.01 0.11
C THR A 156 6.82 -35.81 1.50
N PHE A 157 6.17 -36.34 2.52
CA PHE A 157 6.63 -36.20 3.90
C PHE A 157 6.49 -37.50 4.67
N ASN A 158 7.56 -37.90 5.35
CA ASN A 158 7.58 -39.03 6.24
C ASN A 158 7.38 -38.55 7.70
N PRO A 159 6.24 -38.86 8.34
CA PRO A 159 5.96 -38.43 9.70
C PRO A 159 6.88 -39.04 10.77
N GLU A 160 7.48 -40.20 10.49
CA GLU A 160 8.37 -40.90 11.44
C GLU A 160 9.76 -40.26 11.46
N THR A 161 10.30 -39.90 10.30
CA THR A 161 11.64 -39.28 10.19
C THR A 161 11.61 -37.76 10.25
N GLN A 162 10.43 -37.14 10.10
CA GLN A 162 10.26 -35.68 9.98
C GLN A 162 11.04 -35.09 8.79
N GLN A 163 11.24 -35.88 7.75
CA GLN A 163 11.89 -35.47 6.51
C GLN A 163 10.87 -35.48 5.37
N GLY A 164 11.07 -34.59 4.40
CA GLY A 164 10.26 -34.57 3.20
C GLY A 164 11.03 -34.10 1.99
N THR A 165 10.36 -34.12 0.84
CA THR A 165 10.87 -33.62 -0.43
C THR A 165 9.81 -32.75 -1.09
N VAL A 166 10.26 -31.78 -1.88
CA VAL A 166 9.41 -31.03 -2.82
C VAL A 166 9.88 -31.26 -4.23
N ALA A 167 8.94 -31.37 -5.16
CA ALA A 167 9.19 -31.56 -6.57
C ALA A 167 8.28 -30.67 -7.41
N ILE A 168 8.77 -30.30 -8.60
CA ILE A 168 7.98 -29.57 -9.60
C ILE A 168 7.89 -30.36 -10.90
N HIS A 169 6.68 -30.45 -11.42
CA HIS A 169 6.31 -31.17 -12.64
C HIS A 169 5.62 -30.25 -13.62
N TYR A 170 5.89 -30.40 -14.91
CA TYR A 170 5.14 -29.72 -15.97
C TYR A 170 4.44 -30.73 -16.87
N SER A 171 3.22 -30.40 -17.29
CA SER A 171 2.58 -30.98 -18.47
C SER A 171 2.79 -30.03 -19.65
N PHE A 172 3.59 -30.44 -20.64
CA PHE A 172 4.03 -29.57 -21.75
C PHE A 172 3.03 -29.53 -22.90
N PHE A 173 2.96 -28.41 -23.62
CA PHE A 173 2.33 -28.41 -24.93
C PHE A 173 3.18 -29.19 -25.93
N LYS A 174 2.55 -29.92 -26.86
CA LYS A 174 3.27 -30.57 -27.97
C LYS A 174 4.07 -29.56 -28.80
N SER A 175 3.54 -28.34 -28.95
CA SER A 175 4.19 -27.24 -29.66
C SER A 175 5.32 -26.56 -28.87
N GLU A 176 5.37 -26.73 -27.55
CA GLU A 176 6.35 -26.09 -26.66
C GLU A 176 6.91 -27.15 -25.69
N PRO A 177 7.82 -28.01 -26.17
CA PRO A 177 8.43 -29.05 -25.35
C PRO A 177 9.39 -28.47 -24.30
N ARG A 178 9.91 -29.34 -23.43
CA ARG A 178 10.91 -29.01 -22.40
C ARG A 178 12.05 -28.19 -23.00
N SER A 179 12.26 -26.99 -22.45
CA SER A 179 13.29 -26.04 -22.89
C SER A 179 14.00 -25.39 -21.71
N PRO A 180 15.23 -24.87 -21.90
CA PRO A 180 15.97 -24.19 -20.82
C PRO A 180 15.22 -22.99 -20.22
N LYS A 181 14.34 -22.33 -21.00
CA LYS A 181 13.50 -21.23 -20.52
C LYS A 181 12.46 -21.72 -19.51
N LEU A 182 11.77 -22.80 -19.84
CA LEU A 182 10.75 -23.40 -18.97
C LEU A 182 11.39 -24.00 -17.71
N GLU A 183 12.55 -24.63 -17.86
CA GLU A 183 13.35 -25.15 -16.74
C GLU A 183 13.77 -24.05 -15.76
N ARG A 184 14.29 -22.92 -16.23
CA ARG A 184 14.62 -21.77 -15.35
C ARG A 184 13.39 -21.27 -14.59
N THR A 185 12.23 -21.24 -15.25
CA THR A 185 10.98 -20.84 -14.61
C THR A 185 10.57 -21.84 -13.53
N ALA A 186 10.68 -23.14 -13.82
CA ALA A 186 10.37 -24.20 -12.85
C ALA A 186 11.29 -24.14 -11.63
N LEU A 187 12.59 -23.94 -11.87
CA LEU A 187 13.60 -23.78 -10.82
C LEU A 187 13.26 -22.59 -9.90
N HIS A 188 12.89 -21.44 -10.49
CA HIS A 188 12.48 -20.26 -9.72
C HIS A 188 11.25 -20.56 -8.86
N LEU A 189 10.19 -21.13 -9.44
CA LEU A 189 8.96 -21.48 -8.71
C LEU A 189 9.23 -22.44 -7.53
N LEU A 190 10.04 -23.49 -7.76
CA LEU A 190 10.42 -24.43 -6.70
C LEU A 190 11.28 -23.77 -5.63
N SER A 191 12.19 -22.87 -6.01
CA SER A 191 13.04 -22.14 -5.06
C SER A 191 12.23 -21.22 -4.14
N VAL A 192 11.19 -20.57 -4.67
CA VAL A 192 10.28 -19.72 -3.90
C VAL A 192 9.47 -20.56 -2.93
N LEU A 193 8.88 -21.67 -3.39
CA LEU A 193 8.18 -22.63 -2.53
C LEU A 193 9.08 -23.09 -1.38
N HIS A 194 10.26 -23.62 -1.69
CA HIS A 194 11.19 -24.14 -0.69
C HIS A 194 11.62 -23.04 0.31
N LYS A 195 11.97 -21.85 -0.17
CA LYS A 195 12.36 -20.71 0.70
C LYS A 195 11.24 -20.34 1.67
N HIS A 196 10.00 -20.28 1.21
CA HIS A 196 8.86 -19.93 2.04
C HIS A 196 8.49 -21.05 3.03
N GLY A 197 8.58 -22.32 2.60
CA GLY A 197 8.35 -23.48 3.47
C GLY A 197 9.40 -23.56 4.59
N GLN A 198 10.69 -23.48 4.23
CA GLN A 198 11.79 -23.48 5.20
C GLN A 198 11.72 -22.28 6.17
N GLY A 199 11.41 -21.10 5.64
CA GLY A 199 11.23 -19.91 6.48
C GLY A 199 10.11 -20.10 7.50
N SER A 200 8.97 -20.65 7.08
CA SER A 200 7.83 -20.90 7.96
C SER A 200 8.15 -21.97 9.02
N ALA A 201 8.82 -23.05 8.63
CA ALA A 201 9.29 -24.08 9.58
C ALA A 201 10.31 -23.53 10.60
N ALA A 202 11.13 -22.56 10.19
CA ALA A 202 12.04 -21.84 11.07
C ALA A 202 11.35 -20.75 11.94
N GLY A 203 10.02 -20.66 11.92
CA GLY A 203 9.26 -19.71 12.72
C GLY A 203 9.19 -18.30 12.14
N TYR A 204 9.34 -18.13 10.82
CA TYR A 204 9.13 -16.83 10.17
C TYR A 204 7.69 -16.34 10.39
N VAL A 205 7.56 -15.17 11.00
CA VAL A 205 6.27 -14.46 11.15
C VAL A 205 6.25 -13.24 10.25
N LYS A 206 5.20 -13.13 9.42
CA LYS A 206 4.97 -11.96 8.58
C LYS A 206 4.69 -10.74 9.46
N ARG A 207 5.60 -9.76 9.44
CA ARG A 207 5.52 -8.54 10.28
C ARG A 207 4.64 -7.43 9.69
N VAL A 208 4.45 -7.45 8.37
CA VAL A 208 3.75 -6.40 7.64
C VAL A 208 2.48 -6.97 7.03
N GLN A 209 1.34 -6.48 7.51
CA GLN A 209 0.04 -6.74 6.90
C GLN A 209 -0.32 -5.54 6.02
N HIS A 210 -0.85 -5.84 4.83
CA HIS A 210 -1.32 -4.84 3.87
C HIS A 210 -2.82 -5.04 3.70
N ASP A 211 -3.49 -4.03 3.15
CA ASP A 211 -4.88 -4.10 2.74
C ASP A 211 -5.79 -4.38 3.97
N VAL A 212 -5.48 -3.72 5.10
CA VAL A 212 -6.16 -3.91 6.39
C VAL A 212 -7.31 -2.94 6.61
N ILE A 213 -7.23 -1.74 6.00
CA ILE A 213 -8.30 -0.74 6.06
C ILE A 213 -9.25 -0.90 4.87
N LEU A 214 -8.70 -1.17 3.69
CA LEU A 214 -9.45 -1.26 2.43
C LEU A 214 -9.08 -2.54 1.67
N PRO A 215 -10.04 -3.19 0.98
CA PRO A 215 -9.77 -4.36 0.16
C PRO A 215 -8.74 -4.08 -0.95
N GLN A 216 -7.76 -4.99 -1.09
CA GLN A 216 -6.69 -4.88 -2.09
C GLN A 216 -7.21 -4.60 -3.50
N ALA A 217 -8.21 -5.38 -3.95
CA ALA A 217 -8.73 -5.30 -5.32
C ALA A 217 -9.35 -3.93 -5.63
N GLN A 218 -10.05 -3.32 -4.67
CA GLN A 218 -10.69 -2.00 -4.86
C GLN A 218 -9.64 -0.92 -5.10
N VAL A 219 -8.67 -0.78 -4.18
CA VAL A 219 -7.61 0.22 -4.28
C VAL A 219 -6.75 -0.01 -5.53
N GLN A 220 -6.40 -1.26 -5.84
CA GLN A 220 -5.60 -1.58 -7.03
C GLN A 220 -6.33 -1.31 -8.34
N ASN A 221 -7.65 -1.52 -8.41
CA ASN A 221 -8.44 -1.20 -9.60
C ASN A 221 -8.50 0.30 -9.83
N THR A 222 -8.72 1.09 -8.78
CA THR A 222 -8.68 2.55 -8.87
C THR A 222 -7.29 3.05 -9.24
N TYR A 223 -6.24 2.51 -8.64
CA TYR A 223 -4.86 2.81 -9.06
C TYR A 223 -4.61 2.49 -10.54
N ALA A 224 -5.05 1.33 -11.03
CA ALA A 224 -4.89 0.97 -12.44
C ALA A 224 -5.63 1.93 -13.38
N ARG A 225 -6.83 2.37 -13.00
CA ARG A 225 -7.59 3.40 -13.73
C ARG A 225 -6.85 4.74 -13.75
N LEU A 226 -6.42 5.23 -12.58
CA LEU A 226 -5.67 6.49 -12.47
C LEU A 226 -4.36 6.43 -13.27
N LYS A 227 -3.61 5.33 -13.15
CA LYS A 227 -2.39 5.10 -13.94
C LYS A 227 -2.65 5.14 -15.44
N SER A 228 -3.73 4.52 -15.91
CA SER A 228 -4.08 4.51 -17.32
C SER A 228 -4.50 5.90 -17.82
N LYS A 229 -5.20 6.67 -16.99
CA LYS A 229 -5.69 8.02 -17.30
C LYS A 229 -4.57 9.07 -17.28
N TYR A 230 -3.67 9.02 -16.30
CA TYR A 230 -2.77 10.14 -15.99
C TYR A 230 -1.29 9.85 -16.21
N ALA A 231 -0.80 8.61 -16.00
CA ALA A 231 0.64 8.39 -15.79
C ALA A 231 1.51 8.81 -16.97
N ARG A 232 1.12 8.48 -18.22
CA ARG A 232 1.92 8.81 -19.40
C ARG A 232 2.18 10.31 -19.52
N ASP A 233 1.12 11.08 -19.36
CA ASP A 233 1.15 12.52 -19.55
C ASP A 233 1.83 13.23 -18.36
N LEU A 234 1.57 12.80 -17.12
CA LEU A 234 2.26 13.31 -15.94
C LEU A 234 3.78 13.08 -15.98
N VAL A 235 4.22 11.90 -16.43
CA VAL A 235 5.66 11.59 -16.58
C VAL A 235 6.31 12.47 -17.65
N LEU A 236 5.64 12.70 -18.78
CA LEU A 236 6.16 13.54 -19.85
C LEU A 236 6.25 15.02 -19.47
N ARG A 237 5.32 15.50 -18.64
CA ARG A 237 5.25 16.89 -18.18
C ARG A 237 6.02 17.14 -16.86
N TRP A 238 6.80 16.18 -16.38
CA TRP A 238 7.51 16.29 -15.12
C TRP A 238 8.66 17.30 -15.18
N VAL A 239 8.63 18.30 -14.30
CA VAL A 239 9.61 19.41 -14.27
C VAL A 239 10.44 19.47 -12.99
N GLU A 240 10.21 18.54 -12.05
CA GLU A 240 11.01 18.42 -10.84
C GLU A 240 12.29 17.61 -11.11
N THR A 241 13.30 17.78 -10.27
CA THR A 241 14.58 17.04 -10.39
C THR A 241 14.46 15.57 -9.99
N THR A 242 13.33 15.19 -9.41
CA THR A 242 13.08 13.86 -8.87
C THR A 242 12.65 12.89 -9.96
N ASP A 243 12.75 11.59 -9.69
CA ASP A 243 12.40 10.55 -10.63
C ASP A 243 10.87 10.45 -10.81
N PRO A 244 10.30 10.82 -11.99
CA PRO A 244 8.86 10.69 -12.21
C PRO A 244 8.38 9.24 -12.12
N GLY A 245 9.25 8.27 -12.41
CA GLY A 245 8.99 6.84 -12.25
C GLY A 245 8.69 6.40 -10.82
N LYS A 246 9.03 7.23 -9.83
CA LYS A 246 8.71 7.01 -8.41
C LYS A 246 7.56 7.91 -7.96
N HIS A 247 7.70 9.23 -8.12
CA HIS A 247 6.78 10.19 -7.52
C HIS A 247 5.40 10.19 -8.17
N VAL A 248 5.30 10.08 -9.50
CA VAL A 248 3.99 10.02 -10.17
C VAL A 248 3.20 8.78 -9.72
N PHE A 249 3.86 7.62 -9.67
CA PHE A 249 3.19 6.37 -9.30
C PHE A 249 2.90 6.26 -7.81
N GLU A 250 3.70 6.92 -6.96
CA GLU A 250 3.44 7.09 -5.54
C GLU A 250 2.17 7.90 -5.30
N ASP A 251 2.07 9.10 -5.87
CA ASP A 251 0.90 9.97 -5.70
C ASP A 251 -0.36 9.38 -6.33
N LEU A 252 -0.26 8.67 -7.46
CA LEU A 252 -1.40 7.93 -8.02
C LEU A 252 -1.89 6.82 -7.09
N SER A 253 -1.00 6.17 -6.35
CA SER A 253 -1.36 5.12 -5.39
C SER A 253 -1.99 5.72 -4.13
N ILE A 254 -1.47 6.85 -3.64
CA ILE A 254 -2.02 7.58 -2.50
C ILE A 254 -3.40 8.14 -2.84
N ALA A 255 -3.55 8.75 -4.02
CA ALA A 255 -4.84 9.22 -4.54
C ALA A 255 -5.85 8.07 -4.62
N ALA A 256 -5.46 6.91 -5.16
CA ALA A 256 -6.34 5.74 -5.19
C ALA A 256 -6.80 5.31 -3.79
N PHE A 257 -5.89 5.28 -2.82
CA PHE A 257 -6.25 4.95 -1.44
C PHE A 257 -7.21 5.98 -0.82
N LEU A 258 -6.96 7.28 -0.99
CA LEU A 258 -7.83 8.35 -0.49
C LEU A 258 -9.22 8.31 -1.11
N ILE A 259 -9.32 8.10 -2.43
CA ILE A 259 -10.58 7.98 -3.16
C ILE A 259 -11.44 6.86 -2.59
N GLU A 260 -10.87 5.66 -2.42
CA GLU A 260 -11.58 4.52 -1.87
C GLU A 260 -11.91 4.70 -0.37
N LEU A 261 -11.00 5.32 0.40
CA LEU A 261 -11.24 5.64 1.81
C LEU A 261 -12.44 6.58 1.96
N TRP A 262 -12.48 7.64 1.16
CA TRP A 262 -13.56 8.63 1.18
C TRP A 262 -14.87 8.08 0.64
N ALA A 263 -14.85 7.16 -0.32
CA ALA A 263 -16.04 6.46 -0.79
C ALA A 263 -16.73 5.67 0.34
N VAL A 264 -15.94 5.12 1.27
CA VAL A 264 -16.46 4.46 2.48
C VAL A 264 -16.90 5.47 3.54
N MET A 265 -16.10 6.52 3.79
CA MET A 265 -16.38 7.50 4.84
C MET A 265 -17.62 8.36 4.59
N TYR A 266 -17.85 8.76 3.34
CA TYR A 266 -18.88 9.73 2.97
C TYR A 266 -20.02 9.10 2.15
N LYS A 267 -20.23 7.80 2.33
CA LYS A 267 -21.26 7.05 1.60
C LYS A 267 -22.65 7.68 1.82
N GLY A 268 -23.23 8.25 0.77
CA GLY A 268 -24.57 8.85 0.79
C GLY A 268 -24.62 10.33 1.20
N GLY A 269 -23.47 11.01 1.30
CA GLY A 269 -23.37 12.45 1.53
C GLY A 269 -22.31 13.10 0.64
N GLU A 270 -22.23 14.43 0.69
CA GLU A 270 -21.15 15.18 0.02
C GLU A 270 -19.89 15.15 0.87
N SER A 271 -18.73 15.05 0.21
CA SER A 271 -17.44 15.17 0.89
C SER A 271 -17.26 16.62 1.35
N PRO A 272 -16.87 16.86 2.62
CA PRO A 272 -16.58 18.22 3.14
C PRO A 272 -15.35 18.86 2.51
N GLY A 273 -14.65 18.13 1.63
CA GLY A 273 -13.44 18.54 0.96
C GLY A 273 -12.18 18.16 1.73
N PHE A 274 -11.02 18.48 1.16
CA PHE A 274 -9.73 18.16 1.73
C PHE A 274 -8.76 19.35 1.75
N VAL A 275 -7.77 19.27 2.63
CA VAL A 275 -6.59 20.13 2.61
C VAL A 275 -5.33 19.27 2.66
N ASP A 276 -4.40 19.47 1.73
CA ASP A 276 -3.08 18.82 1.76
C ASP A 276 -2.04 19.79 2.34
N ILE A 277 -1.59 19.52 3.57
CA ILE A 277 -0.64 20.36 4.30
C ILE A 277 0.79 19.93 3.97
N GLY A 278 1.61 20.87 3.49
CA GLY A 278 2.95 20.53 2.96
C GLY A 278 2.86 19.77 1.63
N CYS A 279 2.00 20.23 0.72
CA CYS A 279 1.64 19.51 -0.51
C CYS A 279 2.78 19.40 -1.54
N GLY A 280 3.95 20.00 -1.28
CA GLY A 280 5.14 19.91 -2.12
C GLY A 280 4.85 20.26 -3.58
N ASN A 281 5.11 19.30 -4.48
CA ASN A 281 4.94 19.50 -5.93
C ASN A 281 3.47 19.70 -6.37
N GLY A 282 2.49 19.47 -5.47
CA GLY A 282 1.06 19.69 -5.71
C GLY A 282 0.38 18.65 -6.60
N LEU A 283 1.07 17.56 -6.97
CA LEU A 283 0.52 16.54 -7.87
C LEU A 283 -0.68 15.81 -7.24
N LEU A 284 -0.61 15.43 -5.96
CA LEU A 284 -1.72 14.77 -5.28
C LEU A 284 -2.99 15.64 -5.31
N VAL A 285 -2.85 16.93 -4.96
CA VAL A 285 -3.94 17.93 -5.03
C VAL A 285 -4.50 18.01 -6.44
N HIS A 286 -3.64 18.12 -7.46
CA HIS A 286 -4.06 18.15 -8.85
C HIS A 286 -4.89 16.90 -9.22
N ILE A 287 -4.41 15.69 -8.92
CA ILE A 287 -5.11 14.44 -9.25
C ILE A 287 -6.50 14.40 -8.59
N LEU A 288 -6.59 14.74 -7.30
CA LEU A 288 -7.86 14.70 -6.56
C LEU A 288 -8.87 15.72 -7.10
N LEU A 289 -8.42 16.92 -7.48
CA LEU A 289 -9.27 17.93 -8.13
C LEU A 289 -9.78 17.46 -9.50
N GLU A 290 -8.94 16.83 -10.32
CA GLU A 290 -9.31 16.26 -11.62
C GLU A 290 -10.24 15.04 -11.51
N GLU A 291 -10.22 14.36 -10.36
CA GLU A 291 -11.15 13.29 -10.01
C GLU A 291 -12.45 13.80 -9.38
N GLY A 292 -12.62 15.13 -9.29
CA GLY A 292 -13.88 15.78 -8.90
C GLY A 292 -14.00 16.14 -7.42
N TYR A 293 -12.98 15.87 -6.61
CA TYR A 293 -12.99 16.25 -5.20
C TYR A 293 -12.77 17.76 -5.03
N SER A 294 -13.43 18.35 -4.05
CA SER A 294 -13.20 19.75 -3.65
C SER A 294 -12.11 19.80 -2.59
N GLY A 295 -11.19 20.75 -2.69
CA GLY A 295 -10.10 20.88 -1.74
C GLY A 295 -8.99 21.77 -2.27
N TRP A 296 -7.92 21.87 -1.48
CA TRP A 296 -6.77 22.70 -1.80
C TRP A 296 -5.53 22.15 -1.11
N GLY A 297 -4.36 22.70 -1.44
CA GLY A 297 -3.13 22.38 -0.74
C GLY A 297 -2.24 23.58 -0.62
N PHE A 298 -1.35 23.54 0.36
CA PHE A 298 -0.35 24.57 0.53
C PHE A 298 0.99 24.00 0.95
N ASP A 299 2.04 24.71 0.56
CA ASP A 299 3.41 24.42 0.92
C ASP A 299 4.12 25.73 1.25
N ALA A 300 5.15 25.67 2.10
CA ALA A 300 5.95 26.84 2.45
C ALA A 300 6.66 27.45 1.23
N ARG A 301 6.79 26.71 0.12
CA ARG A 301 7.36 27.19 -1.13
C ARG A 301 6.60 26.70 -2.34
N ARG A 302 6.32 27.60 -3.29
CA ARG A 302 5.83 27.24 -4.62
C ARG A 302 6.85 26.38 -5.37
N ARG A 303 6.38 25.22 -5.86
CA ARG A 303 7.20 24.30 -6.66
C ARG A 303 7.06 24.58 -8.17
N LYS A 304 8.04 24.11 -8.96
CA LYS A 304 8.09 24.34 -10.41
C LYS A 304 6.89 23.67 -11.09
N SER A 305 6.56 22.47 -10.63
CA SER A 305 5.44 21.67 -11.10
C SER A 305 4.08 22.37 -11.09
N TRP A 306 3.87 23.36 -10.22
CA TRP A 306 2.55 23.99 -10.09
C TRP A 306 2.07 24.62 -11.41
N GLN A 307 2.98 25.19 -12.20
CA GLN A 307 2.63 25.80 -13.49
C GLN A 307 2.19 24.78 -14.54
N SER A 308 2.53 23.50 -14.35
CA SER A 308 2.22 22.41 -15.27
C SER A 308 0.83 21.81 -15.03
N TRP A 309 0.18 22.13 -13.90
CA TRP A 309 -1.12 21.61 -13.51
C TRP A 309 -2.28 22.41 -14.12
N SER A 310 -3.50 21.87 -14.03
CA SER A 310 -4.70 22.54 -14.54
C SER A 310 -4.94 23.90 -13.88
N ALA A 311 -5.68 24.80 -14.53
CA ALA A 311 -6.03 26.10 -13.95
C ALA A 311 -6.70 25.95 -12.57
N ARG A 312 -7.61 24.98 -12.45
CA ARG A 312 -8.24 24.60 -11.18
C ARG A 312 -7.22 24.22 -10.11
N ALA A 313 -6.21 23.42 -10.43
CA ALA A 313 -5.16 23.06 -9.48
C ALA A 313 -4.29 24.27 -9.11
N GLN A 314 -3.92 25.11 -10.08
CA GLN A 314 -3.13 26.32 -9.83
C GLN A 314 -3.84 27.30 -8.90
N GLU A 315 -5.16 27.46 -9.03
CA GLU A 315 -5.97 28.30 -8.15
C GLU A 315 -6.07 27.75 -6.72
N ASN A 316 -5.99 26.41 -6.57
CA ASN A 316 -6.14 25.70 -5.29
C ASN A 316 -4.80 25.26 -4.67
N LEU A 317 -3.67 25.73 -5.20
CA LEU A 317 -2.34 25.53 -4.63
C LEU A 317 -1.80 26.87 -4.12
N LYS A 318 -1.48 26.95 -2.83
CA LYS A 318 -1.11 28.21 -2.16
C LYS A 318 0.27 28.14 -1.52
N GLU A 319 1.10 29.15 -1.74
CA GLU A 319 2.36 29.27 -1.00
C GLU A 319 2.09 29.90 0.36
N LEU A 320 2.02 29.08 1.41
CA LEU A 320 1.71 29.49 2.78
C LEU A 320 2.58 28.75 3.79
N VAL A 321 2.95 29.44 4.87
CA VAL A 321 3.62 28.82 6.03
C VAL A 321 2.58 28.52 7.12
N LEU A 322 2.56 27.28 7.62
CA LEU A 322 1.71 26.93 8.75
C LEU A 322 2.31 27.43 10.07
N ILE A 323 1.62 28.32 10.75
CA ILE A 323 1.93 28.79 12.10
C ILE A 323 0.71 28.50 12.99
N PRO A 324 0.70 27.38 13.74
CA PRO A 324 -0.46 26.98 14.53
C PRO A 324 -0.95 28.08 15.48
N SER A 325 -2.24 28.38 15.51
CA SER A 325 -2.84 29.42 16.40
C SER A 325 -2.53 29.17 17.88
N ILE A 326 -2.41 27.90 18.26
CA ILE A 326 -2.09 27.47 19.62
C ILE A 326 -0.74 27.99 20.13
N ILE A 327 0.25 28.19 19.23
CA ILE A 327 1.55 28.77 19.62
C ILE A 327 1.58 30.29 19.53
N GLN A 328 0.60 30.91 18.87
CA GLN A 328 0.47 32.36 18.79
C GLN A 328 -0.16 32.96 20.05
N SER A 329 -0.79 32.12 20.89
CA SER A 329 -1.51 32.51 22.12
C SER A 329 -0.58 32.74 23.31
N THR A 330 0.49 33.52 23.13
CA THR A 330 1.13 34.27 24.23
C THR A 330 0.93 35.76 23.99
N PRO A 331 -0.18 36.37 24.47
CA PRO A 331 -0.28 37.81 24.51
C PRO A 331 0.62 38.33 25.62
N ASN A 332 1.54 39.22 25.25
CA ASN A 332 2.01 40.26 26.15
C ASN A 332 0.79 40.88 26.85
N ALA A 333 0.66 40.64 28.15
CA ALA A 333 -0.28 41.38 28.98
C ALA A 333 0.19 42.83 29.08
N MET A 334 -0.28 43.69 28.17
CA MET A 334 -0.38 45.13 28.39
C MET A 334 -1.72 45.63 27.85
N SER A 335 -2.64 45.78 28.80
CA SER A 335 -3.74 46.75 28.89
C SER A 335 -3.95 47.69 27.70
N THR A 336 -5.19 47.77 27.20
CA THR A 336 -6.02 48.98 27.30
C THR A 336 -7.46 48.69 26.90
N ASP A 337 -8.38 49.15 27.75
CA ASP A 337 -9.83 49.13 27.60
C ASP A 337 -10.33 49.98 26.41
N GLY A 338 -11.42 49.55 25.76
CA GLY A 338 -12.23 50.36 24.84
C GLY A 338 -13.46 49.61 24.31
N PRO A 339 -14.65 50.23 24.19
CA PRO A 339 -15.94 49.55 24.38
C PRO A 339 -16.58 48.92 23.14
N ILE A 340 -17.46 47.95 23.43
CA ILE A 340 -18.27 47.12 22.54
C ILE A 340 -19.41 47.94 21.90
N SER A 341 -19.58 47.83 20.58
CA SER A 341 -20.83 48.12 19.88
C SER A 341 -21.27 46.91 19.07
N ASN A 342 -22.45 46.38 19.41
CA ASN A 342 -23.15 45.29 18.73
C ASN A 342 -23.75 45.78 17.41
N ASP A 343 -23.58 45.02 16.33
CA ASP A 343 -24.68 44.84 15.38
C ASP A 343 -24.58 43.48 14.66
N ALA A 344 -25.71 42.80 14.56
CA ALA A 344 -25.84 41.43 14.09
C ALA A 344 -26.69 41.38 12.83
N SER A 345 -26.13 40.91 11.70
CA SER A 345 -26.89 40.22 10.63
C SER A 345 -25.97 39.77 9.49
N SER A 346 -25.85 38.45 9.26
CA SER A 346 -26.04 37.78 7.96
C SER A 346 -25.57 36.31 7.99
N LEU A 347 -26.42 35.43 7.44
CA LEU A 347 -26.22 33.99 7.25
C LEU A 347 -25.40 33.70 5.96
N PRO A 348 -24.82 32.49 5.82
CA PRO A 348 -23.62 32.27 5.01
C PRO A 348 -23.90 31.81 3.59
N SER A 349 -23.06 32.25 2.66
CA SER A 349 -22.88 31.64 1.34
C SER A 349 -21.39 31.68 0.97
N THR A 350 -20.86 30.53 0.51
CA THR A 350 -19.49 30.18 0.07
C THR A 350 -18.47 29.77 1.16
N PRO A 351 -17.65 28.72 0.94
CA PRO A 351 -16.61 28.30 1.88
C PRO A 351 -15.47 29.34 1.85
N SER A 352 -15.35 30.11 2.92
CA SER A 352 -14.58 31.35 2.98
C SER A 352 -13.10 31.14 3.32
N MET A 353 -12.25 31.83 2.55
CA MET A 353 -10.85 32.20 2.81
C MET A 353 -10.70 33.09 4.08
N ALA A 354 -11.11 32.63 5.26
CA ALA A 354 -11.25 33.51 6.43
C ALA A 354 -9.96 33.78 7.24
N ASN A 355 -8.90 32.98 7.11
CA ASN A 355 -7.77 33.01 8.08
C ASN A 355 -6.37 33.27 7.48
N ILE A 356 -6.27 33.87 6.29
CA ILE A 356 -4.96 34.25 5.71
C ILE A 356 -4.54 35.61 6.30
N GLN A 357 -3.45 35.65 7.07
CA GLN A 357 -2.84 36.91 7.50
C GLN A 357 -1.74 37.34 6.52
N ASP A 358 -1.94 38.50 5.87
CA ASP A 358 -0.94 39.14 5.01
C ASP A 358 0.11 39.86 5.87
N LEU A 359 1.36 39.37 5.83
CA LEU A 359 2.51 40.08 6.38
C LEU A 359 3.11 40.99 5.29
N SER A 360 2.58 42.20 5.13
CA SER A 360 3.20 43.23 4.28
C SER A 360 4.05 44.21 5.10
N VAL A 361 5.38 44.05 5.11
CA VAL A 361 6.29 45.19 5.42
C VAL A 361 7.55 45.20 4.53
N SER A 362 7.57 46.23 3.67
CA SER A 362 8.70 47.00 3.12
C SER A 362 9.50 46.51 1.89
N ALA A 363 9.72 47.51 1.04
CA ALA A 363 10.41 47.52 -0.24
C ALA A 363 11.90 47.17 -0.15
N SER A 364 12.27 45.99 -0.63
CA SER A 364 13.55 45.73 -1.31
C SER A 364 13.50 44.29 -1.85
N GLY A 365 13.89 44.10 -3.13
CA GLY A 365 13.63 42.89 -3.91
C GLY A 365 14.22 41.59 -3.38
N ASN A 366 13.50 40.92 -2.48
CA ASN A 366 13.69 39.52 -2.06
C ASN A 366 12.35 38.77 -2.11
N PRO A 367 12.33 37.43 -2.27
CA PRO A 367 11.10 36.66 -2.47
C PRO A 367 10.13 36.86 -1.28
N GLN A 368 8.96 37.41 -1.59
CA GLN A 368 7.89 37.72 -0.64
C GLN A 368 7.21 36.43 -0.16
N VAL A 369 7.14 36.22 1.14
CA VAL A 369 6.21 35.26 1.79
C VAL A 369 4.79 35.71 1.44
N HIS A 370 3.96 34.84 0.87
CA HIS A 370 2.57 35.17 0.45
C HIS A 370 1.48 34.90 1.51
N GLY A 371 1.86 34.56 2.74
CA GLY A 371 0.93 34.49 3.88
C GLY A 371 1.26 33.38 4.86
N THR A 372 0.62 33.44 6.02
CA THR A 372 0.61 32.35 7.01
C THR A 372 -0.79 31.76 7.12
N HIS A 373 -0.87 30.49 7.53
CA HIS A 373 -2.12 29.83 7.89
C HIS A 373 -2.06 29.37 9.35
N ASP A 374 -3.14 29.60 10.10
CA ASP A 374 -3.22 29.35 11.55
C ASP A 374 -3.45 27.88 11.93
N GLY A 375 -3.76 27.05 10.94
CA GLY A 375 -3.99 25.61 11.12
C GLY A 375 -5.38 25.24 11.63
N ILE A 376 -6.31 26.20 11.63
CA ILE A 376 -7.73 25.95 11.89
C ILE A 376 -8.43 25.75 10.54
N PHE A 377 -9.05 24.59 10.36
CA PHE A 377 -9.79 24.25 9.15
C PHE A 377 -11.29 24.10 9.43
N PRO A 378 -12.17 24.27 8.41
CA PRO A 378 -13.59 24.02 8.58
C PRO A 378 -13.85 22.59 9.05
N LYS A 379 -14.71 22.45 10.07
CA LYS A 379 -15.06 21.16 10.68
C LYS A 379 -15.38 20.09 9.63
N GLY A 380 -14.79 18.92 9.82
CA GLY A 380 -14.96 17.76 8.94
C GLY A 380 -14.08 17.75 7.69
N THR A 381 -13.36 18.83 7.38
CA THR A 381 -12.39 18.87 6.27
C THR A 381 -11.37 17.74 6.44
N PHE A 382 -11.08 16.97 5.40
CA PHE A 382 -10.11 15.89 5.50
C PHE A 382 -8.68 16.41 5.36
N ILE A 383 -7.87 16.29 6.41
CA ILE A 383 -6.47 16.73 6.37
C ILE A 383 -5.60 15.61 5.79
N VAL A 384 -4.93 15.91 4.69
CA VAL A 384 -3.90 15.06 4.09
C VAL A 384 -2.53 15.63 4.47
N SER A 385 -1.65 14.75 4.94
CA SER A 385 -0.27 15.07 5.32
C SER A 385 0.64 14.04 4.65
N ASN A 386 0.76 14.13 3.33
CA ASN A 386 1.55 13.22 2.51
C ASN A 386 3.05 13.57 2.60
N HIS A 387 3.82 12.80 3.36
CA HIS A 387 5.26 13.05 3.57
C HIS A 387 5.57 14.51 3.96
N ALA A 388 4.74 15.09 4.82
CA ALA A 388 4.74 16.51 5.13
C ALA A 388 5.88 16.98 6.07
N ASP A 389 7.00 16.26 6.12
CA ASP A 389 8.22 16.58 6.87
C ASP A 389 7.96 17.14 8.29
N GLU A 390 8.33 18.41 8.53
CA GLU A 390 8.18 19.13 9.80
C GLU A 390 6.72 19.18 10.31
N LEU A 391 5.71 19.04 9.43
CA LEU A 391 4.29 19.07 9.78
C LEU A 391 3.74 17.74 10.30
N THR A 392 4.45 16.63 10.08
CA THR A 392 4.00 15.28 10.48
C THR A 392 3.50 15.20 11.94
N PRO A 393 4.23 15.70 12.96
CA PRO A 393 3.75 15.66 14.34
C PRO A 393 2.64 16.68 14.64
N TRP A 394 2.47 17.72 13.82
CA TRP A 394 1.39 18.69 13.97
C TRP A 394 0.05 18.17 13.48
N THR A 395 0.04 17.31 12.45
CA THR A 395 -1.19 16.78 11.84
C THR A 395 -2.27 16.31 12.82
N PRO A 396 -2.00 15.45 13.83
CA PRO A 396 -3.04 14.99 14.74
C PRO A 396 -3.55 16.07 15.71
N LEU A 397 -2.71 17.07 16.02
CA LEU A 397 -3.07 18.21 16.87
C LEU A 397 -3.99 19.17 16.11
N LEU A 398 -3.61 19.55 14.89
CA LEU A 398 -4.41 20.39 14.00
C LEU A 398 -5.76 19.74 13.67
N ALA A 399 -5.74 18.43 13.46
CA ALA A 399 -6.94 17.64 13.25
C ALA A 399 -7.88 17.67 14.47
N ASN A 400 -7.35 17.62 15.69
CA ASN A 400 -8.15 17.74 16.89
C ASN A 400 -8.76 19.15 17.01
N ILE A 401 -7.92 20.20 16.91
CA ILE A 401 -8.35 21.61 17.01
C ILE A 401 -9.44 21.94 15.98
N SER A 402 -9.30 21.42 14.76
CA SER A 402 -10.23 21.71 13.65
C SER A 402 -11.44 20.76 13.60
N GLU A 403 -11.53 19.78 14.49
CA GLU A 403 -12.52 18.69 14.41
C GLU A 403 -12.53 17.98 13.04
N CYS A 404 -11.35 17.68 12.52
CA CYS A 404 -11.12 17.20 11.15
C CYS A 404 -10.55 15.78 11.15
N PRO A 405 -11.09 14.85 10.33
CA PRO A 405 -10.42 13.59 10.09
C PRO A 405 -9.10 13.81 9.33
N PHE A 406 -8.16 12.87 9.45
CA PHE A 406 -6.87 13.00 8.76
C PHE A 406 -6.30 11.67 8.26
N MET A 407 -5.39 11.78 7.30
CA MET A 407 -4.39 10.76 6.96
C MET A 407 -3.01 11.42 6.91
N MET A 408 -2.03 10.82 7.59
CA MET A 408 -0.63 11.23 7.50
C MET A 408 0.26 10.07 7.05
N ILE A 409 1.32 10.38 6.30
CA ILE A 409 2.36 9.43 5.90
C ILE A 409 3.72 9.96 6.40
N PRO A 410 4.21 9.49 7.56
CA PRO A 410 5.47 9.99 8.13
C PRO A 410 6.69 9.67 7.25
N CYS A 411 7.54 10.66 6.96
CA CYS A 411 8.77 10.51 6.18
C CYS A 411 10.03 10.89 6.97
N CYS A 412 10.06 12.09 7.55
CA CYS A 412 11.19 12.70 8.22
C CYS A 412 10.89 12.90 9.71
N SER A 413 11.92 12.78 10.55
CA SER A 413 11.77 12.83 12.00
C SER A 413 12.08 14.23 12.51
N HIS A 414 11.03 14.97 12.86
CA HIS A 414 11.08 16.32 13.42
C HIS A 414 10.25 16.38 14.71
N SER A 415 10.67 17.24 15.65
CA SER A 415 9.89 17.59 16.84
C SER A 415 8.85 18.65 16.53
N LEU A 416 7.96 18.96 17.48
CA LEU A 416 6.99 20.06 17.36
C LEU A 416 7.63 21.45 17.19
N SER A 417 8.90 21.62 17.55
CA SER A 417 9.69 22.82 17.23
C SER A 417 10.18 22.89 15.76
N GLY A 418 9.94 21.85 14.95
CA GLY A 418 10.42 21.73 13.57
C GLY A 418 11.89 21.31 13.46
N SER A 419 12.59 21.18 14.57
CA SER A 419 13.98 20.71 14.60
C SER A 419 14.08 19.21 14.30
N ARG A 420 15.17 18.80 13.65
CA ARG A 420 15.46 17.37 13.46
C ARG A 420 15.58 16.70 14.82
N PHE A 421 14.90 15.58 14.95
CA PHE A 421 14.79 14.87 16.22
C PHE A 421 14.83 13.37 15.96
N ARG A 422 15.29 12.59 16.93
CA ARG A 422 15.25 11.14 16.87
C ARG A 422 14.19 10.62 17.83
N ALA A 423 13.07 10.18 17.29
CA ALA A 423 11.99 9.59 18.08
C ALA A 423 12.51 8.45 18.96
N PRO A 424 12.17 8.45 20.27
CA PRO A 424 12.62 7.42 21.18
C PRO A 424 12.05 6.06 20.75
N PRO A 425 12.79 4.96 20.97
CA PRO A 425 12.23 3.63 20.76
C PRO A 425 11.02 3.41 21.68
N PRO A 426 9.99 2.69 21.22
CA PRO A 426 8.88 2.25 22.07
C PRO A 426 9.37 1.53 23.32
N LYS A 427 8.69 1.76 24.45
CA LYS A 427 9.06 1.18 25.76
C LYS A 427 8.97 -0.35 25.81
N ASP A 428 8.21 -0.96 24.90
CA ASP A 428 8.04 -2.41 24.77
C ASP A 428 9.15 -3.09 23.96
N GLY A 429 10.13 -2.33 23.45
CA GLY A 429 11.26 -2.87 22.67
C GLY A 429 10.87 -3.40 21.28
N SER A 430 9.65 -3.14 20.81
CA SER A 430 9.10 -3.72 19.58
C SER A 430 9.66 -3.15 18.28
N SER A 431 10.32 -1.98 18.32
CA SER A 431 10.83 -1.28 17.13
C SER A 431 12.36 -1.23 17.09
N SER A 432 12.93 -1.71 15.99
CA SER A 432 14.39 -1.72 15.76
C SER A 432 14.91 -0.58 14.86
N SER A 433 14.04 0.20 14.21
CA SER A 433 14.47 1.23 13.24
C SER A 433 14.01 2.63 13.61
N ALA A 434 14.80 3.64 13.22
CA ALA A 434 14.46 5.05 13.44
C ALA A 434 13.10 5.44 12.81
N TYR A 435 12.76 4.84 11.66
CA TYR A 435 11.46 5.06 11.04
C TYR A 435 10.31 4.47 11.86
N ALA A 436 10.47 3.23 12.32
CA ALA A 436 9.43 2.59 13.13
C ALA A 436 9.25 3.31 14.49
N SER A 437 10.32 3.87 15.07
CA SER A 437 10.21 4.73 16.25
C SER A 437 9.46 6.04 15.96
N LEU A 438 9.71 6.69 14.81
CA LEU A 438 8.96 7.87 14.37
C LEU A 438 7.47 7.55 14.26
N VAL A 439 7.11 6.49 13.53
CA VAL A 439 5.72 6.04 13.35
C VAL A 439 5.06 5.75 14.70
N ALA A 440 5.76 5.07 15.61
CA ALA A 440 5.23 4.76 16.93
C ALA A 440 5.00 6.02 17.78
N TRP A 441 5.92 6.99 17.74
CA TRP A 441 5.77 8.25 18.45
C TRP A 441 4.60 9.07 17.92
N VAL A 442 4.48 9.30 16.61
CA VAL A 442 3.34 10.06 16.07
C VAL A 442 2.00 9.32 16.18
N SER A 443 2.02 7.98 16.18
CA SER A 443 0.84 7.17 16.48
C SER A 443 0.40 7.32 17.94
N LYS A 444 1.35 7.36 18.89
CA LYS A 444 1.05 7.68 20.29
C LYS A 444 0.48 9.09 20.41
N LEU A 445 1.12 10.09 19.81
CA LEU A 445 0.64 11.47 19.81
C LEU A 445 -0.79 11.57 19.27
N ALA A 446 -1.11 10.88 18.19
CA ALA A 446 -2.47 10.82 17.65
C ALA A 446 -3.48 10.15 18.61
N LYS A 447 -3.08 9.09 19.33
CA LYS A 447 -3.93 8.48 20.37
C LYS A 447 -4.16 9.44 21.53
N ASP A 448 -3.12 10.14 21.97
CA ASP A 448 -3.20 11.13 23.05
C ASP A 448 -4.08 12.31 22.62
N CYS A 449 -4.12 12.64 21.33
CA CYS A 449 -5.08 13.59 20.73
C CYS A 449 -6.53 13.05 20.66
N GLY A 450 -6.83 11.87 21.23
CA GLY A 450 -8.17 11.28 21.29
C GLY A 450 -8.62 10.54 20.04
N TRP A 451 -7.70 10.15 19.15
CA TRP A 451 -8.02 9.41 17.92
C TRP A 451 -7.92 7.89 18.11
N GLU A 452 -8.86 7.16 17.51
CA GLU A 452 -8.65 5.75 17.18
C GLU A 452 -7.74 5.69 15.95
N VAL A 453 -6.47 5.36 16.15
CA VAL A 453 -5.47 5.38 15.08
C VAL A 453 -5.49 4.08 14.30
N GLU A 454 -5.97 4.14 13.06
CA GLU A 454 -5.86 3.07 12.08
C GLU A 454 -4.51 3.18 11.34
N LYS A 455 -3.94 2.03 10.94
CA LYS A 455 -2.65 1.96 10.27
C LYS A 455 -2.75 1.12 8.99
N GLU A 456 -2.31 1.67 7.87
CA GLU A 456 -2.20 0.95 6.59
C GLU A 456 -0.76 0.98 6.06
N MET A 457 -0.33 -0.12 5.45
CA MET A 457 0.96 -0.22 4.79
C MET A 457 0.75 -0.03 3.29
N LEU A 458 0.92 1.20 2.82
CA LEU A 458 0.65 1.57 1.44
C LEU A 458 1.55 0.82 0.45
N ARG A 459 0.99 0.47 -0.71
CA ARG A 459 1.70 -0.20 -1.81
C ARG A 459 2.38 0.81 -2.74
N ILE A 460 3.19 1.69 -2.15
CA ILE A 460 3.96 2.73 -2.85
C ILE A 460 5.44 2.33 -3.02
N PRO A 461 6.18 2.93 -3.95
CA PRO A 461 7.62 2.69 -4.11
C PRO A 461 8.46 3.10 -2.90
N SER A 462 8.05 4.11 -2.14
CA SER A 462 8.78 4.57 -0.95
C SER A 462 8.85 3.52 0.16
N THR A 463 9.97 3.49 0.87
CA THR A 463 10.11 2.71 2.12
C THR A 463 9.41 3.36 3.31
N ARG A 464 8.98 4.61 3.16
CA ARG A 464 8.19 5.38 4.12
C ARG A 464 6.71 5.29 3.76
N ASN A 465 6.16 4.09 3.87
CA ASN A 465 4.85 3.73 3.36
C ASN A 465 3.80 3.44 4.43
N THR A 466 4.05 3.79 5.70
CA THR A 466 3.02 3.68 6.73
C THR A 466 2.10 4.90 6.69
N ALA A 467 0.82 4.67 6.43
CA ALA A 467 -0.23 5.66 6.62
C ALA A 467 -0.88 5.48 7.99
N LEU A 468 -1.07 6.58 8.71
CA LEU A 468 -1.86 6.65 9.94
C LEU A 468 -3.13 7.47 9.66
N ILE A 469 -4.29 6.91 10.00
CA ILE A 469 -5.59 7.52 9.73
C ILE A 469 -6.28 7.76 11.08
N GLY A 470 -6.78 8.98 11.26
CA GLY A 470 -7.66 9.35 12.38
C GLY A 470 -9.00 9.81 11.84
N ARG A 471 -10.00 8.93 11.90
CA ARG A 471 -11.39 9.24 11.47
C ARG A 471 -12.46 8.83 12.48
N ARG A 472 -12.04 8.19 13.58
CA ARG A 472 -12.89 7.81 14.72
C ARG A 472 -12.24 8.31 16.00
N ARG A 473 -13.07 8.64 16.99
CA ARG A 473 -12.66 9.23 18.25
C ARG A 473 -12.72 8.20 19.37
N THR A 474 -11.71 8.21 20.24
CA THR A 474 -11.73 7.51 21.53
C THR A 474 -12.09 8.47 22.67
N LEU A 475 -11.84 9.77 22.49
CA LEU A 475 -12.20 10.83 23.42
C LEU A 475 -12.92 11.96 22.67
N PRO A 476 -13.92 12.64 23.27
CA PRO A 476 -14.48 13.88 22.72
C PRO A 476 -13.39 14.94 22.46
N PHE A 477 -13.62 15.86 21.51
CA PHE A 477 -12.61 16.89 21.17
C PHE A 477 -12.27 17.78 22.36
N GLY A 478 -13.29 18.28 23.08
CA GLY A 478 -13.11 19.19 24.22
C GLY A 478 -12.53 18.56 25.48
N GLU A 479 -12.28 17.24 25.52
CA GLU A 479 -11.59 16.57 26.62
C GLU A 479 -10.07 16.49 26.41
N VAL A 480 -9.58 16.93 25.24
CA VAL A 480 -8.17 16.91 24.89
C VAL A 480 -7.60 18.31 25.06
N ASP A 481 -6.69 18.47 26.02
CA ASP A 481 -5.89 19.69 26.17
C ASP A 481 -4.69 19.63 25.21
N VAL A 482 -4.78 20.36 24.10
CA VAL A 482 -3.76 20.34 23.05
C VAL A 482 -2.50 21.10 23.47
N ASP A 483 -2.62 22.11 24.35
CA ASP A 483 -1.49 22.88 24.88
C ASP A 483 -0.62 22.00 25.76
N ASP A 484 -1.25 21.24 26.66
CA ASP A 484 -0.58 20.27 27.52
C ASP A 484 0.13 19.19 26.67
N LEU A 485 -0.53 18.68 25.62
CA LEU A 485 0.10 17.70 24.72
C LEU A 485 1.33 18.27 24.00
N VAL A 486 1.28 19.53 23.56
CA VAL A 486 2.43 20.22 22.97
C VAL A 486 3.57 20.31 23.99
N ALA A 487 3.27 20.72 25.23
CA ALA A 487 4.25 20.82 26.30
C ALA A 487 4.89 19.46 26.65
N GLU A 488 4.09 18.41 26.81
CA GLU A 488 4.55 17.04 27.10
C GLU A 488 5.44 16.46 25.99
N ASN A 489 5.26 16.90 24.75
CA ASN A 489 6.04 16.46 23.59
C ASN A 489 7.22 17.39 23.25
N GLY A 490 7.71 18.14 24.24
CA GLY A 490 8.93 18.96 24.14
C GLY A 490 8.69 20.41 23.72
N GLY A 491 7.43 20.83 23.60
CA GLY A 491 7.05 22.19 23.24
C GLY A 491 7.26 22.53 21.76
N ALA A 492 6.72 23.68 21.38
CA ALA A 492 6.83 24.24 20.03
C ALA A 492 7.78 25.45 19.96
N ALA A 493 8.59 25.67 20.99
CA ALA A 493 9.52 26.80 21.03
C ALA A 493 10.46 26.77 19.82
N GLY A 494 10.51 27.87 19.08
CA GLY A 494 11.29 28.01 17.85
C GLY A 494 10.60 27.47 16.58
N TRP A 495 9.35 26.98 16.65
CA TRP A 495 8.59 26.55 15.48
C TRP A 495 8.50 27.66 14.44
N GLU A 496 8.03 28.84 14.82
CA GLU A 496 7.83 29.95 13.89
C GLU A 496 9.13 30.32 13.16
N GLU A 497 10.23 30.46 13.90
CA GLU A 497 11.55 30.74 13.30
C GLU A 497 11.97 29.63 12.33
N ASN A 498 11.78 28.36 12.70
CA ASN A 498 12.14 27.22 11.86
C ASN A 498 11.24 27.08 10.62
N ALA A 499 9.95 27.34 10.76
CA ALA A 499 8.99 27.34 9.66
C ALA A 499 9.28 28.49 8.67
N LEU A 500 9.59 29.68 9.16
CA LEU A 500 9.97 30.82 8.32
C LEU A 500 11.33 30.62 7.61
N LYS A 501 12.25 29.85 8.19
CA LYS A 501 13.50 29.44 7.50
C LYS A 501 13.22 28.60 6.25
N LEU A 502 12.11 27.87 6.18
CA LEU A 502 11.75 27.07 5.01
C LEU A 502 11.51 27.94 3.77
N VAL A 503 11.04 29.17 3.95
CA VAL A 503 10.85 30.13 2.86
C VAL A 503 12.17 30.69 2.35
N LYS A 504 13.14 30.90 3.25
CA LYS A 504 14.45 31.52 2.93
C LYS A 504 15.51 30.53 2.45
N GLY A 505 15.38 29.25 2.78
CA GLY A 505 16.34 28.21 2.41
C GLY A 505 16.20 27.74 0.96
N SER A 506 17.32 27.32 0.35
CA SER A 506 17.29 26.64 -0.96
C SER A 506 16.39 25.39 -0.92
N THR A 507 15.73 25.07 -2.04
CA THR A 507 14.90 23.88 -2.18
C THR A 507 15.70 22.64 -1.81
N ARG A 508 15.31 21.94 -0.73
CA ARG A 508 15.87 20.63 -0.41
C ARG A 508 15.44 19.68 -1.55
N GLY A 509 16.40 19.06 -2.22
CA GLY A 509 16.13 17.98 -3.14
C GLY A 509 15.74 16.76 -2.33
N HIS A 510 14.46 16.42 -2.32
CA HIS A 510 13.96 15.14 -1.84
C HIS A 510 13.65 14.28 -3.04
#